data_AF-A0A964UY31-F1
#
_entry.id   AF-A0A964UY31-F1
#
_cell.length_a   1.000
_cell.length_b   1.000
_cell.length_c   1.000
_cell.angle_alpha   90.00
_cell.angle_beta   90.00
_cell.angle_gamma   90.00
#
_symmetry.space_group_name_H-M   'P 1'
#
loop_
_entity.id
_entity.type
_entity.pdbx_description
1 polymer ?
#
loop_
_entity_poly.entity_id
_entity_poly.type
_entity_poly.pdbx_seq_one_letter_code
_entity_poly.pdbx_strand_id
1 'polypeptide(L)'
;MAPYPMPTPDELPANRVQWTVDPGRAVLLVHDLQNYFLRAFEQDKSPVTELLANVGQLTKEARSLGVPVVYSAQPGGQSPDERGLQQDFWGPGLPDDESAKAIAPAVAPEDGDTVLTKWKYSAFVRTDLADMMREQGRDQLVIVGVYAHIGVMMSACDAWMRDIQAFLVADAVADFSRADHELALRWAAAKCAVVTTTGATFPTTQGA
;
A
#
# COMPACT_ATOMS: atom_id res chain seq x y z
N MET A 1 6.36 12.87 -12.27
CA MET A 1 6.72 13.21 -10.88
C MET A 1 8.22 13.32 -10.83
N ALA A 2 8.74 14.37 -10.19
CA ALA A 2 10.18 14.57 -10.10
C ALA A 2 10.79 13.53 -9.15
N PRO A 3 12.00 13.03 -9.44
CA PRO A 3 12.72 12.14 -8.52
C PRO A 3 12.93 12.77 -7.15
N TYR A 4 12.88 11.95 -6.11
CA TYR A 4 13.21 12.35 -4.74
C TYR A 4 13.70 11.14 -3.93
N PRO A 5 14.52 11.34 -2.89
CA PRO A 5 15.07 10.23 -2.11
C PRO A 5 13.99 9.57 -1.24
N MET A 6 14.05 8.24 -1.12
CA MET A 6 13.21 7.48 -0.19
C MET A 6 13.51 7.89 1.26
N PRO A 7 12.52 7.94 2.17
CA PRO A 7 12.76 8.20 3.59
C PRO A 7 13.64 7.11 4.22
N THR A 8 14.52 7.54 5.12
CA THR A 8 15.37 6.68 5.94
C THR A 8 14.80 6.54 7.36
N PRO A 9 15.22 5.52 8.14
CA PRO A 9 14.73 5.32 9.51
C PRO A 9 14.85 6.56 10.41
N ASP A 10 15.92 7.34 10.25
CA ASP A 10 16.19 8.52 11.08
C ASP A 10 15.29 9.72 10.76
N GLU A 11 14.57 9.68 9.63
CA GLU A 11 13.65 10.72 9.18
C GLU A 11 12.19 10.43 9.55
N LEU A 12 11.91 9.26 10.13
CA LEU A 12 10.56 8.84 10.48
C LEU A 12 9.96 9.71 11.60
N PRO A 13 8.67 10.06 11.52
CA PRO A 13 7.98 10.70 12.62
C PRO A 13 7.87 9.74 13.81
N ALA A 14 7.87 10.30 15.02
CA ALA A 14 7.60 9.50 16.22
C ALA A 14 6.17 8.94 16.19
N ASN A 15 6.05 7.62 16.34
CA ASN A 15 4.75 6.96 16.44
C ASN A 15 4.06 7.27 17.77
N ARG A 16 2.74 7.51 17.71
CA ARG A 16 1.92 7.73 18.91
C ARG A 16 1.61 6.43 19.67
N VAL A 17 1.64 5.30 18.98
CA VAL A 17 1.37 3.97 19.51
C VAL A 17 2.55 3.04 19.20
N GLN A 18 2.65 1.93 19.93
CA GLN A 18 3.79 1.00 19.84
C GLN A 18 3.33 -0.41 19.43
N TRP A 19 2.37 -0.50 18.51
CA TRP A 19 1.97 -1.80 17.96
C TRP A 19 3.12 -2.41 17.18
N THR A 20 3.20 -3.73 17.18
CA THR A 20 4.15 -4.52 16.39
C THR A 20 3.38 -5.46 15.49
N VAL A 21 3.93 -5.74 14.31
CA VAL A 21 3.33 -6.69 13.38
C VAL A 21 3.45 -8.11 13.95
N ASP A 22 2.33 -8.82 13.97
CA ASP A 22 2.22 -10.25 14.29
C ASP A 22 1.80 -10.99 13.00
N PRO A 23 2.65 -11.87 12.45
CA PRO A 23 2.33 -12.60 11.22
C PRO A 23 1.02 -13.41 11.27
N GLY A 24 0.60 -13.88 12.45
CA GLY A 24 -0.67 -14.59 12.63
C GLY A 24 -1.90 -13.69 12.51
N ARG A 25 -1.72 -12.37 12.65
CA ARG A 25 -2.79 -11.36 12.65
C ARG A 25 -2.74 -10.42 11.45
N ALA A 26 -1.62 -10.38 10.73
CA ALA A 26 -1.37 -9.42 9.66
C ALA A 26 -1.89 -9.86 8.30
N VAL A 27 -2.22 -8.88 7.47
CA VAL A 27 -2.36 -8.96 6.01
C VAL A 27 -1.44 -7.91 5.39
N LEU A 28 -0.73 -8.25 4.32
CA LEU A 28 0.05 -7.29 3.53
C LEU A 28 -0.80 -6.79 2.36
N LEU A 29 -1.07 -5.50 2.31
CA LEU A 29 -1.75 -4.81 1.22
C LEU A 29 -0.73 -4.13 0.30
N VAL A 30 -0.64 -4.62 -0.94
CA VAL A 30 0.08 -3.99 -2.06
C VAL A 30 -0.88 -3.06 -2.80
N HIS A 31 -0.82 -1.78 -2.48
CA HIS A 31 -1.80 -0.79 -2.91
C HIS A 31 -1.45 -0.18 -4.28
N ASP A 32 -2.26 -0.49 -5.30
CA ASP A 32 -2.31 0.16 -6.61
C ASP A 32 -0.95 0.27 -7.35
N LEU A 33 -0.09 -0.76 -7.25
CA LEU A 33 1.17 -0.83 -8.01
C LEU A 33 0.98 -1.24 -9.50
N GLN A 34 -0.05 -0.68 -10.14
CA GLN A 34 -0.33 -0.89 -11.56
C GLN A 34 0.58 -0.01 -12.43
N ASN A 35 0.93 -0.51 -13.62
CA ASN A 35 1.79 0.18 -14.58
C ASN A 35 1.29 1.61 -14.90
N TYR A 36 -0.02 1.80 -14.96
CA TYR A 36 -0.63 3.11 -15.18
C TYR A 36 -0.28 4.17 -14.14
N PHE A 37 -0.18 3.80 -12.87
CA PHE A 37 0.21 4.74 -11.81
C PHE A 37 1.73 4.92 -11.81
N LEU A 38 2.48 3.83 -11.95
CA LEU A 38 3.94 3.85 -11.91
C LEU A 38 4.57 4.62 -13.08
N ARG A 39 3.91 4.70 -14.24
CA ARG A 39 4.40 5.52 -15.38
C ARG A 39 4.49 7.01 -15.07
N ALA A 40 3.84 7.49 -14.00
CA ALA A 40 3.92 8.88 -13.59
C ALA A 40 5.28 9.22 -12.96
N PHE A 41 6.05 8.23 -12.53
CA PHE A 41 7.42 8.39 -12.02
C PHE A 41 8.45 8.30 -13.15
N GLU A 42 9.58 8.96 -12.96
CA GLU A 42 10.77 8.68 -13.78
C GLU A 42 11.26 7.26 -13.44
N GLN A 43 11.33 6.40 -14.45
CA GLN A 43 11.75 5.01 -14.27
C GLN A 43 13.25 4.95 -13.92
N ASP A 44 13.65 3.91 -13.18
CA ASP A 44 15.03 3.70 -12.74
C ASP A 44 15.63 4.83 -11.88
N LYS A 45 14.76 5.62 -11.23
CA LYS A 45 15.11 6.68 -10.27
C LYS A 45 14.35 6.50 -8.97
N SER A 46 14.90 7.06 -7.90
CA SER A 46 14.16 7.17 -6.65
C SER A 46 12.90 8.03 -6.83
N PRO A 47 11.77 7.66 -6.21
CA PRO A 47 11.62 6.57 -5.24
C PRO A 47 11.24 5.20 -5.85
N VAL A 48 10.99 5.10 -7.17
CA VAL A 48 10.32 3.92 -7.75
C VAL A 48 11.21 2.67 -7.71
N THR A 49 12.53 2.85 -7.85
CA THR A 49 13.50 1.75 -7.76
C THR A 49 13.48 1.11 -6.38
N GLU A 50 13.62 1.90 -5.31
CA GLU A 50 13.61 1.41 -3.93
C GLU A 50 12.22 0.90 -3.54
N LEU A 51 11.15 1.58 -3.97
CA LEU A 51 9.76 1.15 -3.76
C LEU A 51 9.56 -0.30 -4.21
N LEU A 52 9.87 -0.61 -5.47
CA LEU A 52 9.62 -1.94 -6.04
C LEU A 52 10.53 -3.00 -5.40
N ALA A 53 11.78 -2.65 -5.08
CA ALA A 53 12.70 -3.55 -4.38
C ALA A 53 12.18 -3.90 -2.97
N ASN A 54 11.77 -2.89 -2.20
CA ASN A 54 11.29 -3.05 -0.82
C ASN A 54 9.94 -3.75 -0.75
N VAL A 55 9.01 -3.44 -1.66
CA VAL A 55 7.75 -4.18 -1.79
C VAL A 55 8.01 -5.64 -2.15
N GLY A 56 8.91 -5.91 -3.11
CA GLY A 56 9.26 -7.26 -3.51
C GLY A 56 9.94 -8.08 -2.41
N GLN A 57 10.67 -7.42 -1.50
CA GLN A 57 11.18 -8.06 -0.28
C GLN A 57 10.04 -8.40 0.68
N LEU A 58 9.15 -7.44 0.96
CA LEU A 58 8.04 -7.63 1.91
C LEU A 58 7.04 -8.70 1.46
N THR A 59 6.73 -8.80 0.17
CA THR A 59 5.84 -9.85 -0.34
C THR A 59 6.44 -11.24 -0.15
N LYS A 60 7.74 -11.41 -0.40
CA LYS A 60 8.47 -12.67 -0.15
C LYS A 60 8.47 -13.03 1.33
N GLU A 61 8.80 -12.07 2.19
CA GLU A 61 8.80 -12.27 3.65
C GLU A 61 7.41 -12.62 4.16
N ALA A 62 6.38 -11.86 3.75
CA ALA A 62 4.99 -12.11 4.11
C ALA A 62 4.56 -13.54 3.76
N ARG A 63 4.80 -13.97 2.51
CA ARG A 63 4.48 -15.34 2.06
C ARG A 63 5.23 -16.39 2.89
N SER A 64 6.51 -16.18 3.17
CA SER A 64 7.31 -17.11 3.98
C SER A 64 6.80 -17.26 5.42
N LEU A 65 6.12 -16.24 5.94
CA LEU A 65 5.55 -16.20 7.28
C LEU A 65 4.05 -16.57 7.31
N GLY A 66 3.45 -16.92 6.17
CA GLY A 66 2.03 -17.22 6.08
C GLY A 66 1.12 -15.99 6.26
N VAL A 67 1.65 -14.78 6.02
CA VAL A 67 0.89 -13.54 5.95
C VAL A 67 0.26 -13.44 4.55
N PRO A 68 -1.07 -13.36 4.42
CA PRO A 68 -1.74 -13.18 3.14
C PRO A 68 -1.28 -11.90 2.45
N VAL A 69 -0.96 -12.00 1.16
CA VAL A 69 -0.66 -10.85 0.31
C VAL A 69 -1.89 -10.52 -0.52
N VAL A 70 -2.34 -9.27 -0.41
CA VAL A 70 -3.53 -8.75 -1.06
C VAL A 70 -3.13 -7.55 -1.90
N TYR A 71 -3.53 -7.54 -3.16
CA TYR A 71 -3.32 -6.44 -4.08
C TYR A 71 -4.61 -5.67 -4.24
N SER A 72 -4.52 -4.35 -4.37
CA SER A 72 -5.61 -3.55 -4.95
C SER A 72 -5.26 -3.14 -6.37
N ALA A 73 -6.23 -3.28 -7.28
CA ALA A 73 -6.09 -2.89 -8.67
C ALA A 73 -7.37 -2.25 -9.20
N GLN A 74 -7.29 -1.05 -9.76
CA GLN A 74 -8.43 -0.47 -10.46
C GLN A 74 -8.74 -1.28 -11.73
N PRO A 75 -10.02 -1.49 -12.05
CA PRO A 75 -10.43 -2.34 -13.17
C PRO A 75 -10.14 -1.76 -14.57
N GLY A 76 -9.81 -0.46 -14.65
CA GLY A 76 -9.73 0.28 -15.91
C GLY A 76 -11.12 0.48 -16.52
N GLY A 77 -11.25 1.41 -17.47
CA GLY A 77 -12.45 1.54 -18.30
C GLY A 77 -13.75 1.85 -17.55
N GLN A 78 -13.68 2.39 -16.32
CA GLN A 78 -14.86 2.65 -15.50
C GLN A 78 -15.82 3.59 -16.23
N SER A 79 -17.11 3.24 -16.22
CA SER A 79 -18.16 4.17 -16.62
C SER A 79 -18.17 5.40 -15.70
N PRO A 80 -18.71 6.55 -16.15
CA PRO A 80 -18.86 7.74 -15.31
C PRO A 80 -19.57 7.46 -13.97
N ASP A 81 -20.60 6.59 -13.97
CA ASP A 81 -21.37 6.26 -12.76
C ASP A 81 -20.57 5.41 -11.76
N GLU A 82 -19.79 4.44 -12.24
CA GLU A 82 -18.89 3.65 -11.38
C GLU A 82 -17.81 4.55 -10.76
N ARG A 83 -17.22 5.41 -11.60
CA ARG A 83 -16.11 6.29 -11.22
C ARG A 83 -16.54 7.40 -10.26
N GLY A 84 -17.72 7.98 -10.50
CA GLY A 84 -18.32 9.07 -9.72
C GLY A 84 -17.39 10.27 -9.61
N LEU A 85 -17.39 10.95 -8.45
CA LEU A 85 -16.67 12.20 -8.19
C LEU A 85 -15.14 12.16 -8.41
N GLN A 86 -14.54 10.99 -8.59
CA GLN A 86 -13.13 10.90 -8.96
C GLN A 86 -12.86 11.49 -10.35
N GLN A 87 -13.87 11.54 -11.22
CA GLN A 87 -13.74 12.11 -12.55
C GLN A 87 -13.46 13.62 -12.52
N ASP A 88 -14.04 14.32 -11.54
CA ASP A 88 -13.89 15.77 -11.35
C ASP A 88 -12.45 16.14 -10.97
N PHE A 89 -11.72 15.23 -10.30
CA PHE A 89 -10.32 15.44 -9.88
C PHE A 89 -9.31 14.82 -10.86
N TRP A 90 -9.61 13.65 -11.44
CA TRP A 90 -8.63 12.81 -12.11
C TRP A 90 -9.02 12.42 -13.55
N GLY A 91 -10.07 13.03 -14.11
CA GLY A 91 -10.60 12.69 -15.43
C GLY A 91 -11.04 11.22 -15.51
N PRO A 92 -11.03 10.59 -16.70
CA PRO A 92 -11.52 9.21 -16.88
C PRO A 92 -10.67 8.15 -16.16
N GLY A 93 -9.43 8.48 -15.79
CA GLY A 93 -8.54 7.57 -15.08
C GLY A 93 -7.90 6.49 -15.96
N LEU A 94 -7.67 5.33 -15.35
CA LEU A 94 -7.08 4.15 -15.97
C LEU A 94 -7.93 3.68 -17.17
N PRO A 95 -7.37 3.61 -18.39
CA PRO A 95 -8.09 3.08 -19.55
C PRO A 95 -8.33 1.57 -19.41
N ASP A 96 -9.27 1.04 -20.21
CA ASP A 96 -9.42 -0.41 -20.37
C ASP A 96 -8.31 -0.96 -21.27
N ASP A 97 -7.12 -1.12 -20.69
CA ASP A 97 -5.93 -1.61 -21.36
C ASP A 97 -5.19 -2.57 -20.44
N GLU A 98 -4.94 -3.80 -20.90
CA GLU A 98 -4.34 -4.86 -20.07
C GLU A 98 -2.95 -4.50 -19.56
N SER A 99 -2.13 -3.83 -20.39
CA SER A 99 -0.79 -3.40 -19.99
C SER A 99 -0.84 -2.34 -18.90
N ALA A 100 -1.72 -1.36 -19.04
CA ALA A 100 -1.93 -0.31 -18.04
C ALA A 100 -2.50 -0.86 -16.73
N LYS A 101 -3.43 -1.84 -16.81
CA LYS A 101 -4.08 -2.49 -15.66
C LYS A 101 -3.14 -3.45 -14.91
N ALA A 102 -2.15 -4.04 -15.58
CA ALA A 102 -1.26 -5.00 -14.95
C ALA A 102 -0.48 -4.39 -13.78
N ILE A 103 -0.34 -5.16 -12.70
CA ILE A 103 0.62 -4.88 -11.63
C ILE A 103 2.04 -4.97 -12.21
N ALA A 104 2.94 -4.10 -11.75
CA ALA A 104 4.31 -4.08 -12.24
C ALA A 104 4.97 -5.47 -12.14
N PRO A 105 5.66 -5.95 -13.19
CA PRO A 105 6.25 -7.29 -13.22
C PRO A 105 7.18 -7.61 -12.04
N ALA A 106 7.89 -6.61 -11.51
CA ALA A 106 8.80 -6.76 -10.38
C ALA A 106 8.11 -7.19 -9.07
N VAL A 107 6.79 -6.96 -8.96
CA VAL A 107 5.98 -7.24 -7.77
C VAL A 107 4.65 -7.89 -8.14
N ALA A 108 4.60 -8.57 -9.29
CA ALA A 108 3.40 -9.22 -9.79
C ALA A 108 2.83 -10.22 -8.74
N PRO A 109 1.50 -10.35 -8.65
CA PRO A 109 0.88 -11.37 -7.81
C PRO A 109 1.36 -12.78 -8.17
N GLU A 110 1.50 -13.63 -7.16
CA GLU A 110 1.82 -15.05 -7.27
C GLU A 110 0.61 -15.91 -6.92
N ASP A 111 0.70 -17.22 -7.19
CA ASP A 111 -0.35 -18.17 -6.82
C ASP A 111 -0.62 -18.13 -5.31
N GLY A 112 -1.88 -17.94 -4.95
CA GLY A 112 -2.33 -17.81 -3.55
C GLY A 112 -2.50 -16.37 -3.08
N ASP A 113 -1.99 -15.38 -3.81
CA ASP A 113 -2.28 -13.97 -3.53
C ASP A 113 -3.71 -13.61 -3.96
N THR A 114 -4.28 -12.60 -3.31
CA THR A 114 -5.61 -12.08 -3.66
C THR A 114 -5.49 -10.75 -4.41
N VAL A 115 -6.24 -10.56 -5.50
CA VAL A 115 -6.33 -9.27 -6.20
C VAL A 115 -7.75 -8.73 -6.05
N LEU A 116 -7.89 -7.59 -5.36
CA LEU A 116 -9.16 -6.90 -5.15
C LEU A 116 -9.35 -5.80 -6.20
N THR A 117 -10.55 -5.75 -6.78
CA THR A 117 -10.96 -4.64 -7.64
C THR A 117 -11.14 -3.36 -6.81
N LYS A 118 -10.36 -2.34 -7.13
CA LYS A 118 -10.31 -1.06 -6.41
C LYS A 118 -11.21 -0.01 -7.04
N TRP A 119 -12.09 0.59 -6.23
CA TRP A 119 -13.08 1.56 -6.71
C TRP A 119 -12.90 3.00 -6.23
N LYS A 120 -12.37 3.20 -5.02
CA LYS A 120 -12.17 4.52 -4.37
C LYS A 120 -10.80 4.60 -3.72
N TYR A 121 -10.48 5.68 -3.01
CA TYR A 121 -9.17 5.83 -2.34
C TYR A 121 -8.90 4.78 -1.27
N SER A 122 -9.87 4.43 -0.43
CA SER A 122 -9.71 3.35 0.54
C SER A 122 -9.80 1.98 -0.15
N ALA A 123 -8.96 1.04 0.26
CA ALA A 123 -9.00 -0.35 -0.17
C ALA A 123 -10.15 -1.17 0.44
N PHE A 124 -10.93 -0.59 1.37
CA PHE A 124 -12.11 -1.23 1.95
C PHE A 124 -13.43 -0.83 1.26
N VAL A 125 -13.43 0.25 0.48
CA VAL A 125 -14.66 0.80 -0.09
C VAL A 125 -15.04 0.02 -1.33
N ARG A 126 -16.19 -0.68 -1.25
CA ARG A 126 -16.75 -1.55 -2.31
C ARG A 126 -15.85 -2.76 -2.61
N THR A 127 -15.30 -3.36 -1.57
CA THR A 127 -14.42 -4.53 -1.66
C THR A 127 -14.70 -5.47 -0.49
N ASP A 128 -14.28 -6.73 -0.61
CA ASP A 128 -14.45 -7.71 0.46
C ASP A 128 -13.27 -7.74 1.45
N LEU A 129 -12.38 -6.73 1.44
CA LEU A 129 -11.17 -6.71 2.28
C LEU A 129 -11.47 -6.88 3.78
N ALA A 130 -12.44 -6.14 4.32
CA ALA A 130 -12.78 -6.20 5.74
C ALA A 130 -13.39 -7.56 6.12
N ASP A 131 -14.27 -8.10 5.28
CA ASP A 131 -14.91 -9.39 5.53
C ASP A 131 -13.88 -10.52 5.47
N MET A 132 -13.00 -10.50 4.46
CA MET A 132 -11.89 -11.45 4.32
C MET A 132 -10.94 -11.42 5.53
N MET A 133 -10.53 -10.23 5.97
CA MET A 133 -9.68 -10.09 7.16
C MET A 133 -10.37 -10.66 8.41
N ARG A 134 -11.65 -10.34 8.62
CA ARG A 134 -12.45 -10.85 9.76
C ARG A 134 -12.59 -12.37 9.73
N GLU A 135 -12.91 -12.95 8.57
CA GLU A 135 -13.07 -14.39 8.39
C GLU A 135 -11.78 -15.16 8.67
N GLN A 136 -10.63 -14.55 8.37
CA GLN A 136 -9.32 -15.13 8.66
C GLN A 136 -8.81 -14.83 10.08
N GLY A 137 -9.58 -14.08 10.90
CA GLY A 137 -9.17 -13.69 12.25
C GLY A 137 -7.98 -12.73 12.27
N ARG A 138 -7.83 -11.90 11.23
CA ARG A 138 -6.71 -10.97 11.03
C ARG A 138 -7.16 -9.53 11.28
N ASP A 139 -6.45 -8.82 12.15
CA ASP A 139 -6.78 -7.47 12.62
C ASP A 139 -5.60 -6.49 12.50
N GLN A 140 -4.60 -6.82 11.68
CA GLN A 140 -3.49 -5.94 11.33
C GLN A 140 -3.34 -5.82 9.81
N LEU A 141 -3.13 -4.59 9.32
CA LEU A 141 -2.93 -4.31 7.90
C LEU A 141 -1.61 -3.59 7.68
N VAL A 142 -0.66 -4.27 7.03
CA VAL A 142 0.60 -3.68 6.56
C VAL A 142 0.36 -3.11 5.16
N ILE A 143 0.67 -1.84 4.93
CA ILE A 143 0.32 -1.13 3.70
C ILE A 143 1.58 -0.63 3.01
N VAL A 144 1.71 -1.01 1.74
CA VAL A 144 2.76 -0.59 0.82
C VAL A 144 2.14 -0.11 -0.50
N GLY A 145 2.90 0.61 -1.33
CA GLY A 145 2.45 1.00 -2.67
C GLY A 145 2.23 2.50 -2.86
N VAL A 146 1.28 2.87 -3.72
CA VAL A 146 1.07 4.28 -4.14
C VAL A 146 -0.41 4.68 -4.13
N TYR A 147 -0.75 5.97 -3.98
CA TYR A 147 0.12 7.07 -3.55
C TYR A 147 -0.03 7.30 -2.04
N ALA A 148 1.08 7.59 -1.36
CA ALA A 148 1.14 7.64 0.11
C ALA A 148 0.04 8.52 0.73
N HIS A 149 -0.10 9.78 0.34
CA HIS A 149 -1.09 10.72 0.92
C HIS A 149 -2.52 10.54 0.40
N ILE A 150 -2.75 9.68 -0.60
CA ILE A 150 -4.08 9.47 -1.20
C ILE A 150 -4.62 8.11 -0.76
N GLY A 151 -4.45 7.07 -1.57
CA GLY A 151 -5.11 5.80 -1.34
C GLY A 151 -4.53 5.05 -0.15
N VAL A 152 -3.22 5.13 0.02
CA VAL A 152 -2.47 4.45 1.09
C VAL A 152 -2.85 5.03 2.46
N MET A 153 -2.74 6.34 2.68
CA MET A 153 -3.12 7.00 3.93
C MET A 153 -4.62 6.87 4.22
N MET A 154 -5.49 6.97 3.20
CA MET A 154 -6.93 6.78 3.39
C MET A 154 -7.28 5.35 3.76
N SER A 155 -6.60 4.35 3.20
CA SER A 155 -6.77 2.94 3.59
C SER A 155 -6.30 2.69 5.02
N ALA A 156 -5.19 3.32 5.45
CA ALA A 156 -4.73 3.25 6.84
C ALA A 156 -5.75 3.86 7.83
N CYS A 157 -6.31 5.02 7.48
CA CYS A 157 -7.36 5.67 8.27
C CYS A 157 -8.63 4.81 8.36
N ASP A 158 -9.07 4.24 7.24
CA ASP A 158 -10.26 3.38 7.20
C ASP A 158 -10.04 2.07 7.98
N ALA A 159 -8.84 1.46 7.89
CA ALA A 159 -8.46 0.33 8.75
C ALA A 159 -8.59 0.68 10.24
N TRP A 160 -8.02 1.82 10.65
CA TRP A 160 -8.10 2.28 12.04
C TRP A 160 -9.53 2.49 12.52
N MET A 161 -10.40 3.07 11.69
CA MET A 161 -11.83 3.24 12.01
C MET A 161 -12.62 1.92 12.07
N ARG A 162 -12.02 0.81 11.63
CA ARG A 162 -12.59 -0.54 11.64
C ARG A 162 -11.96 -1.43 12.71
N ASP A 163 -11.22 -0.85 13.66
CA ASP A 163 -10.48 -1.57 14.69
C ASP A 163 -9.38 -2.51 14.13
N ILE A 164 -8.84 -2.18 12.94
CA ILE A 164 -7.69 -2.88 12.33
C ILE A 164 -6.45 -2.01 12.54
N GLN A 165 -5.40 -2.59 13.13
CA GLN A 165 -4.13 -1.88 13.34
C GLN A 165 -3.40 -1.69 12.01
N ALA A 166 -3.28 -0.45 11.57
CA ALA A 166 -2.57 -0.12 10.34
C ALA A 166 -1.06 0.06 10.58
N PHE A 167 -0.26 -0.45 9.66
CA PHE A 167 1.18 -0.27 9.59
C PHE A 167 1.54 0.31 8.21
N LEU A 168 2.14 1.48 8.19
CA LEU A 168 2.55 2.16 6.98
C LEU A 168 4.06 1.99 6.80
N VAL A 169 4.50 1.33 5.74
CA VAL A 169 5.93 1.06 5.53
C VAL A 169 6.56 2.18 4.71
N ALA A 170 7.25 3.10 5.38
CA ALA A 170 7.67 4.39 4.84
C ALA A 170 8.61 4.30 3.63
N ASP A 171 9.49 3.31 3.62
CA ASP A 171 10.41 3.04 2.51
C ASP A 171 9.82 2.08 1.46
N ALA A 172 8.56 1.67 1.60
CA ALA A 172 7.81 0.88 0.63
C ALA A 172 6.50 1.58 0.18
N VAL A 173 6.44 2.90 0.31
CA VAL A 173 5.41 3.74 -0.30
C VAL A 173 6.04 4.88 -1.09
N ALA A 174 5.34 5.38 -2.10
CA ALA A 174 5.78 6.54 -2.87
C ALA A 174 4.62 7.50 -3.14
N ASP A 175 4.97 8.73 -3.54
CA ASP A 175 4.03 9.82 -3.67
C ASP A 175 4.42 10.80 -4.78
N PHE A 176 3.58 11.81 -5.00
CA PHE A 176 3.77 12.85 -6.02
C PHE A 176 5.02 13.67 -5.79
N SER A 177 5.37 13.87 -4.52
CA SER A 177 6.53 14.62 -4.07
C SER A 177 7.03 14.11 -2.72
N ARG A 178 8.27 14.47 -2.35
CA ARG A 178 8.80 14.22 -1.02
C ARG A 178 7.92 14.82 0.10
N ALA A 179 7.36 16.00 -0.13
CA ALA A 179 6.53 16.69 0.85
C ALA A 179 5.20 15.98 1.10
N ASP A 180 4.57 15.45 0.05
CA ASP A 180 3.33 14.67 0.15
C ASP A 180 3.59 13.32 0.85
N HIS A 181 4.72 12.68 0.53
CA HIS A 181 5.16 11.48 1.23
C HIS A 181 5.32 11.77 2.74
N GLU A 182 6.10 12.78 3.12
CA GLU A 182 6.28 13.16 4.53
C GLU A 182 4.98 13.57 5.23
N LEU A 183 4.05 14.21 4.51
CA LEU A 183 2.71 14.50 5.02
C LEU A 183 1.97 13.22 5.40
N ALA A 184 1.96 12.23 4.51
CA ALA A 184 1.31 10.95 4.75
C ALA A 184 1.91 10.26 5.99
N LEU A 185 3.24 10.17 6.09
CA LEU A 185 3.92 9.55 7.22
C LEU A 185 3.58 10.26 8.54
N ARG A 186 3.75 11.59 8.59
CA ARG A 186 3.48 12.38 9.81
C ARG A 186 2.04 12.28 10.25
N TRP A 187 1.10 12.31 9.31
CA TRP A 187 -0.32 12.21 9.62
C TRP A 187 -0.66 10.81 10.14
N ALA A 188 -0.20 9.77 9.45
CA ALA A 188 -0.43 8.37 9.83
C ALA A 188 0.08 8.07 11.25
N ALA A 189 1.35 8.37 11.53
CA ALA A 189 1.98 8.16 12.85
C ALA A 189 1.24 8.86 14.00
N ALA A 190 0.66 10.03 13.72
CA ALA A 190 -0.04 10.83 14.71
C ALA A 190 -1.50 10.43 14.91
N LYS A 191 -2.14 9.76 13.95
CA LYS A 191 -3.60 9.61 13.87
C LYS A 191 -4.12 8.18 13.75
N CYS A 192 -3.49 7.31 12.97
CA CYS A 192 -4.14 6.04 12.59
C CYS A 192 -3.22 4.82 12.42
N ALA A 193 -1.90 4.99 12.36
CA ALA A 193 -1.01 3.87 12.05
C ALA A 193 0.32 3.95 12.80
N VAL A 194 1.00 2.81 12.90
CA VAL A 194 2.45 2.76 13.13
C VAL A 194 3.14 2.96 11.80
N VAL A 195 4.04 3.93 11.70
CA VAL A 195 4.96 4.08 10.57
C VAL A 195 6.24 3.29 10.88
N THR A 196 6.63 2.42 9.98
CA THR A 196 7.78 1.52 10.11
C THR A 196 8.62 1.52 8.82
N THR A 197 9.70 0.76 8.78
CA THR A 197 10.48 0.48 7.57
C THR A 197 10.40 -0.99 7.17
N THR A 198 10.76 -1.30 5.93
CA THR A 198 10.81 -2.67 5.40
C THR A 198 11.60 -3.58 6.33
N GLY A 199 12.82 -3.18 6.70
CA GLY A 199 13.69 -3.98 7.57
C GLY A 199 13.19 -4.17 9.01
N ALA A 200 12.22 -3.38 9.46
CA ALA A 200 11.64 -3.45 10.81
C ALA A 200 10.21 -4.04 10.83
N THR A 201 9.60 -4.30 9.67
CA THR A 201 8.19 -4.71 9.56
C THR A 201 7.97 -6.15 10.01
N PHE A 202 8.71 -7.10 9.44
CA PHE A 202 8.71 -8.50 9.86
C PHE A 202 10.08 -8.81 10.46
N PRO A 203 10.32 -8.49 11.74
CA PRO A 203 11.61 -8.78 12.36
C PRO A 203 11.91 -10.27 12.20
N THR A 204 13.04 -10.56 11.53
CA THR A 204 13.52 -11.92 11.37
C THR A 204 13.75 -12.48 12.77
N THR A 205 13.19 -13.64 13.07
CA THR A 205 13.66 -14.44 14.20
C THR A 205 15.12 -14.80 13.93
N GLN A 206 16.06 -13.95 14.39
CA GLN A 206 17.42 -14.42 14.57
C GLN A 206 17.35 -15.60 15.53
N GLY A 207 17.87 -16.74 15.06
CA GLY A 207 17.78 -18.09 15.61
C GLY A 207 17.56 -18.22 17.12
N ALA A 208 16.57 -19.05 17.45
CA ALA A 208 16.62 -19.87 18.66
C ALA A 208 17.58 -21.06 18.42
#